data_AF-A0A812QXK9-F1
#
_entry.id   AF-A0A812QXK9-F1
#
_cell.length_a   1.000
_cell.length_b   1.000
_cell.length_c   1.000
_cell.angle_alpha   90.00
_cell.angle_beta   90.00
_cell.angle_gamma   90.00
#
_symmetry.space_group_name_H-M   'P 1'
#
loop_
_entity.id
_entity.type
_entity.pdbx_description
1 polymer ?
#
loop_
_entity_poly.entity_id
_entity_poly.type
_entity_poly.pdbx_seq_one_letter_code
_entity_poly.pdbx_strand_id
1 'polypeptide(L)'
;MAPSMARRARGVRRGAATPWRAVLATGFLCLILFDSAFVLPRAKPRTIRVAARQSWVDEFQDFRDSGYDVAKLMLKKAKETGKGDRLLAASRTLSDGDTSDEGGAASALHAIRDMLGSQEGILQRELTGLRSQLSALDTRFSQVQERLQESEEREGLLGKRLTAALKQERELKFALETARQQYETVSEELESLQDSETKLKRQVQDLVLREQELKNADVVRPKDMEEVEALRKERDELLQRLEMLTKQGENYGQELQASMQREAQLQAALDNSTEQMAELVCALTESRAREAELQGQLSAALQREEAVQLDLAESRNRENQLQSELEEQAQRLADALSAQEQLAERLDETLRKATTVAADLTKSRKHEVALMKDLKASLDREEILKEELEAVARPVS
;
A
#
# COMPACT_ATOMS: atom_id res chain seq x y z
N MET A 1 29.62 -30.58 85.94
CA MET A 1 30.37 -31.28 84.87
C MET A 1 29.78 -30.86 83.54
N ALA A 2 30.50 -30.05 82.78
CA ALA A 2 30.18 -29.70 81.40
C ALA A 2 30.68 -30.81 80.46
N PRO A 3 30.06 -30.95 79.27
CA PRO A 3 30.78 -30.63 78.02
C PRO A 3 29.81 -30.07 76.95
N SER A 4 30.18 -29.52 75.80
CA SER A 4 31.40 -28.95 75.24
C SER A 4 30.94 -28.22 73.97
N MET A 5 31.36 -26.96 73.77
CA MET A 5 31.12 -26.18 72.56
C MET A 5 31.83 -26.79 71.34
N ALA A 6 31.17 -26.77 70.18
CA ALA A 6 31.81 -26.92 68.87
C ALA A 6 31.62 -25.63 68.06
N ARG A 7 32.73 -24.89 67.88
CA ARG A 7 32.88 -23.83 66.89
C ARG A 7 33.04 -24.45 65.51
N ARG A 8 32.37 -23.92 64.48
CA ARG A 8 32.87 -24.03 63.10
C ARG A 8 32.67 -22.74 62.32
N ALA A 9 33.75 -22.39 61.63
CA ALA A 9 34.01 -21.10 61.04
C ALA A 9 33.49 -20.96 59.61
N ARG A 10 33.37 -19.68 59.25
CA ARG A 10 33.15 -19.02 57.96
C ARG A 10 33.73 -19.75 56.73
N GLY A 11 32.95 -19.74 55.65
CA GLY A 11 33.40 -19.92 54.28
C GLY A 11 32.59 -19.02 53.35
N VAL A 12 33.08 -17.80 53.11
CA VAL A 12 32.56 -16.84 52.15
C VAL A 12 33.01 -17.27 50.75
N ARG A 13 32.08 -17.43 49.80
CA ARG A 13 32.37 -17.30 48.37
C ARG A 13 31.36 -16.36 47.72
N ARG A 14 31.89 -15.23 47.27
CA ARG A 14 31.29 -14.27 46.33
C ARG A 14 31.22 -14.87 44.94
N GLY A 15 30.24 -14.45 44.15
CA GLY A 15 30.44 -14.19 42.73
C GLY A 15 29.54 -14.95 41.75
N ALA A 16 28.31 -14.45 41.57
CA ALA A 16 27.64 -14.43 40.26
C ALA A 16 26.52 -13.38 40.33
N ALA A 17 26.87 -12.14 40.00
CA ALA A 17 25.90 -11.07 39.79
C ALA A 17 25.15 -11.33 38.49
N THR A 18 23.84 -11.40 38.60
CA THR A 18 22.85 -11.57 37.53
C THR A 18 22.80 -10.34 36.60
N PRO A 19 22.51 -10.51 35.29
CA PRO A 19 22.60 -9.47 34.25
C PRO A 19 21.46 -8.42 34.25
N TRP A 20 20.63 -8.37 35.29
CA TRP A 20 19.37 -7.60 35.28
C TRP A 20 19.55 -6.07 35.34
N ARG A 21 20.71 -5.59 35.78
CA ARG A 21 21.00 -4.14 35.80
C ARG A 21 21.25 -3.55 34.41
N ALA A 22 21.57 -4.36 33.41
CA ALA A 22 21.77 -3.87 32.04
C ALA A 22 20.45 -3.57 31.33
N VAL A 23 19.36 -4.30 31.63
CA VAL A 23 18.04 -4.13 31.01
C VAL A 23 17.31 -2.89 31.55
N LEU A 24 17.51 -2.57 32.83
CA LEU A 24 16.95 -1.36 33.44
C LEU A 24 17.61 -0.07 32.92
N ALA A 25 18.90 -0.11 32.59
CA ALA A 25 19.62 1.07 32.10
C ALA A 25 19.28 1.41 30.64
N THR A 26 19.00 0.42 29.80
CA THR A 26 18.57 0.65 28.40
C THR A 26 17.09 1.04 28.30
N GLY A 27 16.22 0.50 29.16
CA GLY A 27 14.81 0.91 29.20
C GLY A 27 14.60 2.36 29.65
N PHE A 28 15.38 2.84 30.64
CA PHE A 28 15.28 4.21 31.15
C PHE A 28 15.82 5.26 30.16
N LEU A 29 16.82 4.90 29.34
CA LEU A 29 17.36 5.80 28.32
C LEU A 29 16.38 6.01 27.15
N CYS A 30 15.53 5.03 26.83
CA CYS A 30 14.46 5.19 25.85
C CYS A 30 13.34 6.13 26.35
N LEU A 31 13.04 6.14 27.65
CA LEU A 31 12.00 7.01 28.22
C LEU A 31 12.39 8.49 28.23
N ILE A 32 13.67 8.82 28.43
CA ILE A 32 14.14 10.22 28.45
C ILE A 32 14.25 10.82 27.04
N LEU A 33 14.49 9.99 26.01
CA LEU A 33 14.48 10.44 24.61
C LEU A 33 13.06 10.59 24.01
N PHE A 34 12.03 10.07 24.69
CA PHE A 34 10.64 10.21 24.25
C PHE A 34 10.01 11.57 24.61
N ASP A 35 10.57 12.31 25.56
CA ASP A 35 9.98 13.57 26.05
C ASP A 35 10.37 14.81 25.21
N SER A 36 11.34 14.69 24.30
CA SER A 36 11.83 15.81 23.48
C SER A 36 11.37 15.79 22.00
N ALA A 37 10.56 14.80 21.60
CA ALA A 37 10.00 14.71 20.24
C ALA A 37 8.47 14.71 20.19
N PHE A 38 7.79 15.04 21.29
CA PHE A 38 6.33 15.08 21.38
C PHE A 38 5.74 16.39 20.80
N VAL A 39 6.02 16.64 19.52
CA VAL A 39 5.23 17.57 18.71
C VAL A 39 4.40 16.71 17.76
N LEU A 40 3.17 16.40 18.17
CA LEU A 40 2.14 15.82 17.30
C LEU A 40 2.06 16.65 16.02
N PRO A 41 2.46 16.13 14.84
CA PRO A 41 2.11 16.77 13.59
C PRO A 41 0.61 16.59 13.43
N ARG A 42 -0.16 17.66 13.63
CA ARG A 42 -1.56 17.70 13.21
C ARG A 42 -1.63 17.21 11.76
N ALA A 43 -2.37 16.14 11.53
CA ALA A 43 -2.73 15.66 10.21
C ALA A 43 -3.32 16.82 9.40
N LYS A 44 -2.53 17.37 8.47
CA LYS A 44 -3.04 18.32 7.49
C LYS A 44 -3.77 17.51 6.42
N PRO A 45 -5.03 17.81 6.08
CA PRO A 45 -5.69 17.22 4.92
C PRO A 45 -4.99 17.75 3.67
N ARG A 46 -4.19 16.90 3.02
CA ARG A 46 -3.43 17.27 1.83
C ARG A 46 -4.24 16.93 0.58
N THR A 47 -4.88 17.97 0.07
CA THR A 47 -5.34 18.21 -1.30
C THR A 47 -4.21 18.01 -2.33
N ILE A 48 -3.76 16.77 -2.53
CA ILE A 48 -2.70 16.44 -3.53
C ILE A 48 -3.28 16.21 -4.93
N ARG A 49 -4.60 16.03 -5.09
CA ARG A 49 -5.21 15.73 -6.40
C ARG A 49 -5.32 16.89 -7.40
N VAL A 50 -5.03 18.14 -7.01
CA VAL A 50 -5.31 19.30 -7.88
C VAL A 50 -4.07 19.91 -8.52
N ALA A 51 -2.91 19.91 -7.84
CA ALA A 51 -1.72 20.60 -8.35
C ALA A 51 -0.98 19.85 -9.48
N ALA A 52 -1.03 18.51 -9.50
CA ALA A 52 -0.32 17.71 -10.51
C ALA A 52 -1.01 17.69 -11.89
N ARG A 53 -2.27 18.15 -12.00
CA ARG A 53 -3.01 18.18 -13.26
C ARG A 53 -2.69 19.38 -14.16
N GLN A 54 -2.02 20.40 -13.65
CA GLN A 54 -1.76 21.64 -14.41
C GLN A 54 -0.36 21.72 -15.03
N SER A 55 0.56 20.83 -14.66
CA SER A 55 1.91 20.76 -15.25
C SER A 55 1.96 20.03 -16.59
N TRP A 56 0.93 19.25 -16.95
CA TRP A 56 0.94 18.36 -18.12
C TRP A 56 0.57 19.07 -19.43
N VAL A 57 0.00 20.28 -19.35
CA VAL A 57 -0.46 21.03 -20.53
C VAL A 57 0.72 21.72 -21.24
N ASP A 58 1.76 22.12 -20.51
CA ASP A 58 2.91 22.82 -21.09
C ASP A 58 3.94 21.85 -21.72
N GLU A 59 4.00 20.59 -21.26
CA GLU A 59 4.92 19.56 -21.77
C GLU A 59 4.43 18.92 -23.10
N PHE A 60 3.13 19.04 -23.41
CA PHE A 60 2.53 18.53 -24.64
C PHE A 60 2.81 19.40 -25.87
N GLN A 61 3.31 20.63 -25.68
CA GLN A 61 3.64 21.53 -26.79
C GLN A 61 4.97 21.16 -27.47
N ASP A 62 5.91 20.58 -26.72
CA ASP A 62 7.22 20.14 -27.23
C ASP A 62 7.19 18.79 -27.96
N PHE A 63 6.18 17.94 -27.71
CA PHE A 63 6.09 16.61 -28.34
C PHE A 63 5.64 16.65 -29.81
N ARG A 64 4.96 17.73 -30.22
CA ARG A 64 4.40 17.90 -31.56
C ARG A 64 5.49 18.11 -32.63
N ASP A 65 6.69 18.49 -32.23
CA ASP A 65 7.82 18.74 -33.14
C ASP A 65 8.70 17.49 -33.42
N SER A 66 8.42 16.33 -32.81
CA SER A 66 9.23 15.10 -32.97
C SER A 66 8.69 14.06 -33.99
N GLY A 67 7.67 14.40 -34.78
CA GLY A 67 6.98 13.48 -35.70
C GLY A 67 7.86 12.72 -36.71
N TYR A 68 9.12 13.11 -36.87
CA TYR A 68 10.11 12.44 -37.72
C TYR A 68 10.66 11.12 -37.14
N ASP A 69 10.60 10.92 -35.82
CA ASP A 69 11.16 9.72 -35.18
C ASP A 69 10.19 8.53 -35.15
N VAL A 70 8.88 8.80 -35.15
CA VAL A 70 7.83 7.76 -35.14
C VAL A 70 7.82 6.96 -36.45
N ALA A 71 7.94 7.64 -37.59
CA ALA A 71 8.01 7.00 -38.90
C ALA A 71 9.25 6.08 -39.03
N LYS A 72 10.37 6.49 -38.42
CA LYS A 72 11.63 5.72 -38.43
C LYS A 72 11.54 4.49 -37.52
N LEU A 73 10.84 4.60 -36.39
CA LEU A 73 10.60 3.49 -35.46
C LEU A 73 9.63 2.45 -36.05
N MET A 74 8.56 2.91 -36.73
CA MET A 74 7.60 2.06 -37.43
C MET A 74 8.28 1.24 -38.55
N LEU A 75 9.15 1.88 -39.35
CA LEU A 75 9.89 1.22 -40.41
C LEU A 75 10.89 0.16 -39.88
N LYS A 76 11.47 0.42 -38.69
CA LYS A 76 12.39 -0.53 -38.03
C LYS A 76 11.64 -1.74 -37.45
N LYS A 77 10.50 -1.50 -36.79
CA LYS A 77 9.67 -2.57 -36.18
C LYS A 77 8.97 -3.45 -37.23
N ALA A 78 8.63 -2.89 -38.39
CA ALA A 78 8.12 -3.64 -39.53
C ALA A 78 9.15 -4.62 -40.13
N LYS A 79 10.45 -4.27 -40.10
CA LYS A 79 11.55 -5.16 -40.51
C LYS A 79 11.81 -6.27 -39.50
N GLU A 80 11.72 -5.97 -38.21
CA GLU A 80 12.02 -6.95 -37.14
C GLU A 80 10.94 -8.02 -36.97
N THR A 81 9.69 -7.75 -37.36
CA THR A 81 8.57 -8.71 -37.21
C THR A 81 8.41 -9.69 -38.36
N GLY A 82 9.28 -9.66 -39.38
CA GLY A 82 9.15 -10.51 -40.59
C GLY A 82 7.89 -10.23 -41.43
N LYS A 83 7.07 -9.25 -41.02
CA LYS A 83 5.85 -8.82 -41.74
C LYS A 83 6.17 -7.80 -42.83
N GLY A 84 7.33 -7.16 -42.78
CA GLY A 84 7.85 -6.30 -43.85
C GLY A 84 7.99 -7.04 -45.19
N ASP A 85 8.34 -8.33 -45.18
CA ASP A 85 8.46 -9.14 -46.41
C ASP A 85 7.09 -9.47 -47.03
N ARG A 86 6.02 -9.56 -46.23
CA ARG A 86 4.65 -9.72 -46.75
C ARG A 86 4.09 -8.43 -47.33
N LEU A 87 4.37 -7.28 -46.72
CA LEU A 87 4.01 -5.97 -47.28
C LEU A 87 4.83 -5.65 -48.54
N LEU A 88 6.11 -6.02 -48.58
CA LEU A 88 6.94 -5.90 -49.78
C LEU A 88 6.53 -6.89 -50.87
N ALA A 89 6.10 -8.11 -50.52
CA ALA A 89 5.55 -9.06 -51.49
C ALA A 89 4.20 -8.58 -52.08
N ALA A 90 3.30 -8.06 -51.24
CA ALA A 90 2.02 -7.48 -51.68
C ALA A 90 2.22 -6.19 -52.51
N SER A 91 3.25 -5.39 -52.17
CA SER A 91 3.63 -4.22 -52.97
C SER A 91 4.31 -4.62 -54.29
N ARG A 92 5.02 -5.74 -54.35
CA ARG A 92 5.59 -6.28 -55.59
C ARG A 92 4.51 -6.83 -56.52
N THR A 93 3.46 -7.47 -56.00
CA THR A 93 2.30 -7.90 -56.80
C THR A 93 1.43 -6.75 -57.32
N LEU A 94 1.58 -5.54 -56.77
CA LEU A 94 0.98 -4.31 -57.32
C LEU A 94 1.91 -3.59 -58.31
N SER A 95 3.21 -3.88 -58.29
CA SER A 95 4.23 -3.21 -59.11
C SER A 95 4.62 -3.98 -60.38
N ASP A 96 4.51 -5.30 -60.38
CA ASP A 96 4.66 -6.12 -61.59
C ASP A 96 3.29 -6.26 -62.26
N GLY A 97 3.05 -5.40 -63.25
CA GLY A 97 1.80 -5.32 -63.99
C GLY A 97 1.57 -6.50 -64.92
N ASP A 98 0.98 -7.58 -64.38
CA ASP A 98 0.16 -8.52 -65.14
C ASP A 98 -1.31 -8.28 -64.78
N THR A 99 -1.92 -7.35 -65.51
CA THR A 99 -3.27 -6.80 -65.28
C THR A 99 -4.38 -7.70 -65.84
N SER A 100 -4.33 -9.02 -65.64
CA SER A 100 -5.42 -9.91 -66.10
C SER A 100 -6.34 -10.41 -64.99
N ASP A 101 -5.96 -10.33 -63.71
CA ASP A 101 -6.77 -10.90 -62.63
C ASP A 101 -7.21 -9.83 -61.62
N GLU A 102 -8.46 -9.37 -61.74
CA GLU A 102 -9.18 -8.55 -60.74
C GLU A 102 -9.12 -9.16 -59.31
N GLY A 103 -8.80 -10.46 -59.19
CA GLY A 103 -8.61 -11.15 -57.92
C GLY A 103 -7.37 -10.72 -57.12
N GLY A 104 -6.32 -10.18 -57.74
CA GLY A 104 -5.07 -9.81 -57.05
C GLY A 104 -5.23 -8.61 -56.12
N ALA A 105 -5.88 -7.55 -56.60
CA ALA A 105 -6.16 -6.35 -55.82
C ALA A 105 -7.18 -6.63 -54.70
N ALA A 106 -8.25 -7.39 -55.00
CA ALA A 106 -9.23 -7.79 -53.99
C ALA A 106 -8.60 -8.68 -52.91
N SER A 107 -7.70 -9.59 -53.27
CA SER A 107 -6.96 -10.44 -52.33
C SER A 107 -6.02 -9.64 -51.43
N ALA A 108 -5.32 -8.64 -51.97
CA ALA A 108 -4.44 -7.75 -51.20
C ALA A 108 -5.24 -6.90 -50.19
N LEU A 109 -6.42 -6.41 -50.58
CA LEU A 109 -7.31 -5.65 -49.69
C LEU A 109 -7.91 -6.50 -48.57
N HIS A 110 -8.31 -7.74 -48.87
CA HIS A 110 -8.72 -8.68 -47.85
C HIS A 110 -7.59 -8.99 -46.86
N ALA A 111 -6.36 -9.18 -47.36
CA ALA A 111 -5.20 -9.40 -46.49
C ALA A 111 -4.90 -8.21 -45.58
N ILE A 112 -5.02 -6.97 -46.06
CA ILE A 112 -4.86 -5.75 -45.25
C ILE A 112 -5.96 -5.65 -44.19
N ARG A 113 -7.21 -5.91 -44.58
CA ARG A 113 -8.37 -5.90 -43.66
C ARG A 113 -8.22 -6.94 -42.54
N ASP A 114 -7.78 -8.15 -42.87
CA ASP A 114 -7.56 -9.20 -41.89
C ASP A 114 -6.39 -8.87 -40.94
N MET A 115 -5.32 -8.24 -41.45
CA MET A 115 -4.21 -7.79 -40.61
C MET A 115 -4.63 -6.67 -39.65
N LEU A 116 -5.38 -5.68 -40.12
CA LEU A 116 -5.89 -4.58 -39.29
C LEU A 116 -6.88 -5.10 -38.24
N GLY A 117 -7.83 -5.96 -38.63
CA GLY A 117 -8.76 -6.58 -37.68
C GLY A 117 -8.05 -7.47 -36.65
N SER A 118 -6.97 -8.15 -37.05
CA SER A 118 -6.12 -8.89 -36.10
C SER A 118 -5.41 -7.96 -35.12
N GLN A 119 -4.93 -6.79 -35.55
CA GLN A 119 -4.25 -5.82 -34.68
C GLN A 119 -5.24 -5.14 -33.73
N GLU A 120 -6.41 -4.72 -34.22
CA GLU A 120 -7.49 -4.19 -33.41
C GLU A 120 -7.92 -5.19 -32.33
N GLY A 121 -8.08 -6.46 -32.70
CA GLY A 121 -8.41 -7.52 -31.74
C GLY A 121 -7.31 -7.80 -30.71
N ILE A 122 -6.04 -7.54 -31.02
CA ILE A 122 -4.94 -7.62 -30.03
C ILE A 122 -5.01 -6.42 -29.07
N LEU A 123 -5.16 -5.20 -29.59
CA LEU A 123 -5.24 -3.99 -28.77
C LEU A 123 -6.45 -3.97 -27.85
N GLN A 124 -7.61 -4.44 -28.31
CA GLN A 124 -8.80 -4.57 -27.45
C GLN A 124 -8.56 -5.57 -26.31
N ARG A 125 -7.82 -6.65 -26.55
CA ARG A 125 -7.40 -7.61 -25.51
C ARG A 125 -6.40 -6.99 -24.53
N GLU A 126 -5.46 -6.19 -25.02
CA GLU A 126 -4.52 -5.45 -24.16
C GLU A 126 -5.26 -4.40 -23.29
N LEU A 127 -6.16 -3.61 -23.88
CA LEU A 127 -6.99 -2.63 -23.16
C LEU A 127 -7.89 -3.27 -22.11
N THR A 128 -8.53 -4.39 -22.43
CA THR A 128 -9.35 -5.14 -21.45
C THR A 128 -8.46 -5.74 -20.34
N GLY A 129 -7.27 -6.22 -20.70
CA GLY A 129 -6.24 -6.64 -19.75
C GLY A 129 -5.85 -5.52 -18.77
N LEU A 130 -5.44 -4.35 -19.28
CA LEU A 130 -5.06 -3.20 -18.46
C LEU A 130 -6.22 -2.72 -17.57
N ARG A 131 -7.46 -2.68 -18.09
CA ARG A 131 -8.65 -2.34 -17.29
C ARG A 131 -8.88 -3.31 -16.14
N SER A 132 -8.67 -4.61 -16.38
CA SER A 132 -8.80 -5.64 -15.34
C SER A 132 -7.69 -5.54 -14.28
N GLN A 133 -6.48 -5.16 -14.69
CA GLN A 133 -5.37 -4.92 -13.77
C GLN A 133 -5.63 -3.70 -12.91
N LEU A 134 -6.15 -2.61 -13.50
CA LEU A 134 -6.51 -1.39 -12.78
C LEU A 134 -7.58 -1.68 -11.71
N SER A 135 -8.65 -2.41 -12.05
CA SER A 135 -9.69 -2.75 -11.07
C SER A 135 -9.20 -3.69 -9.96
N ALA A 136 -8.31 -4.63 -10.29
CA ALA A 136 -7.64 -5.46 -9.28
C ALA A 136 -6.71 -4.65 -8.37
N LEU A 137 -6.12 -3.56 -8.88
CA LEU A 137 -5.26 -2.67 -8.12
C LEU A 137 -6.11 -1.77 -7.19
N ASP A 138 -7.22 -1.23 -7.68
CA ASP A 138 -8.18 -0.45 -6.89
C ASP A 138 -8.71 -1.24 -5.69
N THR A 139 -9.11 -2.50 -5.91
CA THR A 139 -9.61 -3.35 -4.82
C THR A 139 -8.54 -3.62 -3.76
N ARG A 140 -7.29 -3.85 -4.19
CA ARG A 140 -6.15 -3.99 -3.25
C ARG A 140 -5.87 -2.69 -2.52
N PHE A 141 -5.95 -1.55 -3.19
CA PHE A 141 -5.75 -0.24 -2.59
C PHE A 141 -6.78 0.02 -1.49
N SER A 142 -8.07 -0.23 -1.75
CA SER A 142 -9.12 -0.11 -0.73
C SER A 142 -8.87 -1.01 0.48
N GLN A 143 -8.44 -2.26 0.26
CA GLN A 143 -8.12 -3.19 1.35
C GLN A 143 -6.92 -2.74 2.19
N VAL A 144 -5.86 -2.21 1.56
CA VAL A 144 -4.69 -1.67 2.29
C VAL A 144 -5.11 -0.44 3.10
N GLN A 145 -5.94 0.42 2.53
CA GLN A 145 -6.45 1.62 3.20
C GLN A 145 -7.31 1.27 4.43
N GLU A 146 -8.21 0.30 4.31
CA GLU A 146 -9.02 -0.19 5.43
C GLU A 146 -8.14 -0.78 6.55
N ARG A 147 -7.16 -1.62 6.19
CA ARG A 147 -6.18 -2.17 7.15
C ARG A 147 -5.35 -1.10 7.84
N LEU A 148 -4.99 -0.04 7.12
CA LEU A 148 -4.27 1.10 7.68
C LEU A 148 -5.14 1.82 8.72
N GLN A 149 -6.39 2.10 8.39
CA GLN A 149 -7.33 2.73 9.32
C GLN A 149 -7.57 1.85 10.56
N GLU A 150 -7.78 0.54 10.40
CA GLU A 150 -7.88 -0.38 11.55
C GLU A 150 -6.63 -0.37 12.42
N SER A 151 -5.44 -0.27 11.81
CA SER A 151 -4.17 -0.22 12.53
C SER A 151 -4.04 1.08 13.33
N GLU A 152 -4.38 2.22 12.74
CA GLU A 152 -4.39 3.53 13.42
C GLU A 152 -5.37 3.55 14.60
N GLU A 153 -6.57 2.99 14.43
CA GLU A 153 -7.55 2.87 15.51
C GLU A 153 -7.05 1.98 16.66
N ARG A 154 -6.40 0.85 16.32
CA ARG A 154 -5.77 -0.05 17.30
C ARG A 154 -4.62 0.65 18.04
N GLU A 155 -3.74 1.37 17.34
CA GLU A 155 -2.68 2.16 17.97
C GLU A 155 -3.28 3.20 18.93
N GLY A 156 -4.33 3.91 18.51
CA GLY A 156 -5.03 4.89 19.34
C GLY A 156 -5.59 4.27 20.64
N LEU A 157 -6.16 3.07 20.56
CA LEU A 157 -6.63 2.34 21.74
C LEU A 157 -5.47 1.88 22.65
N LEU A 158 -4.39 1.36 22.08
CA LEU A 158 -3.20 0.97 22.82
C LEU A 158 -2.56 2.17 23.53
N GLY A 159 -2.48 3.33 22.88
CA GLY A 159 -1.97 4.57 23.47
C GLY A 159 -2.82 5.05 24.65
N LYS A 160 -4.16 4.98 24.54
CA LYS A 160 -5.06 5.28 25.67
C LYS A 160 -4.84 4.32 26.85
N ARG A 161 -4.68 3.02 26.56
CA ARG A 161 -4.40 2.00 27.60
C ARG A 161 -3.06 2.26 28.28
N LEU A 162 -2.01 2.56 27.52
CA LEU A 162 -0.70 2.91 28.07
C LEU A 162 -0.78 4.15 28.98
N THR A 163 -1.53 5.17 28.56
CA THR A 163 -1.71 6.40 29.35
C THR A 163 -2.44 6.12 30.67
N ALA A 164 -3.48 5.28 30.63
CA ALA A 164 -4.18 4.85 31.83
C ALA A 164 -3.28 4.01 32.76
N ALA A 165 -2.50 3.09 32.20
CA ALA A 165 -1.54 2.27 32.96
C ALA A 165 -0.46 3.14 33.63
N LEU A 166 0.10 4.14 32.94
CA LEU A 166 1.05 5.09 33.52
C LEU A 166 0.45 5.90 34.67
N LYS A 167 -0.84 6.25 34.57
CA LYS A 167 -1.54 6.93 35.67
C LYS A 167 -1.68 6.00 36.88
N GLN A 168 -2.09 4.75 36.65
CA GLN A 168 -2.22 3.75 37.70
C GLN A 168 -0.87 3.44 38.37
N GLU A 169 0.23 3.37 37.61
CA GLU A 169 1.58 3.17 38.17
C GLU A 169 1.96 4.32 39.12
N ARG A 170 1.68 5.58 38.75
CA ARG A 170 1.93 6.74 39.61
C ARG A 170 1.12 6.69 40.90
N GLU A 171 -0.16 6.31 40.80
CA GLU A 171 -1.03 6.13 41.95
C GLU A 171 -0.52 5.02 42.87
N LEU A 172 -0.08 3.88 42.31
CA LEU A 172 0.52 2.78 43.08
C LEU A 172 1.83 3.19 43.76
N LYS A 173 2.72 3.92 43.07
CA LYS A 173 3.96 4.45 43.67
C LYS A 173 3.67 5.37 44.85
N PHE A 174 2.72 6.28 44.68
CA PHE A 174 2.31 7.19 45.74
C PHE A 174 1.71 6.44 46.94
N ALA A 175 0.85 5.44 46.68
CA ALA A 175 0.28 4.60 47.72
C ALA A 175 1.37 3.81 48.48
N LEU A 176 2.38 3.31 47.77
CA LEU A 176 3.51 2.59 48.35
C LEU A 176 4.40 3.49 49.21
N GLU A 177 4.70 4.71 48.77
CA GLU A 177 5.41 5.70 49.60
C GLU A 177 4.63 6.05 50.86
N THR A 178 3.30 6.24 50.74
CA THR A 178 2.43 6.51 51.88
C THR A 178 2.43 5.34 52.87
N ALA A 179 2.35 4.09 52.38
CA ALA A 179 2.41 2.89 53.20
C ALA A 179 3.77 2.74 53.93
N ARG A 180 4.87 3.08 53.25
CA ARG A 180 6.22 3.11 53.87
C ARG A 180 6.32 4.12 54.99
N GLN A 181 5.80 5.33 54.79
CA GLN A 181 5.77 6.35 55.84
C GLN A 181 4.96 5.87 57.05
N GLN A 182 3.81 5.23 56.83
CA GLN A 182 3.00 4.65 57.91
C GLN A 182 3.75 3.53 58.65
N TYR A 183 4.48 2.69 57.93
CA TYR A 183 5.35 1.68 58.53
C TYR A 183 6.43 2.30 59.42
N GLU A 184 7.13 3.33 58.93
CA GLU A 184 8.15 4.05 59.71
C GLU A 184 7.56 4.63 61.00
N THR A 185 6.41 5.30 60.92
CA THR A 185 5.76 5.87 62.11
C THR A 185 5.37 4.81 63.14
N VAL A 186 4.78 3.69 62.70
CA VAL A 186 4.38 2.60 63.60
C VAL A 186 5.61 1.92 64.22
N SER A 187 6.70 1.78 63.45
CA SER A 187 7.96 1.23 63.94
C SER A 187 8.57 2.11 65.03
N GLU A 188 8.63 3.43 64.83
CA GLU A 188 9.15 4.37 65.82
C GLU A 188 8.29 4.39 67.10
N GLU A 189 6.96 4.36 66.97
CA GLU A 189 6.04 4.27 68.10
C GLU A 189 6.26 2.97 68.89
N LEU A 190 6.43 1.83 68.21
CA LEU A 190 6.72 0.54 68.82
C LEU A 190 8.05 0.56 69.59
N GLU A 191 9.11 1.12 69.02
CA GLU A 191 10.42 1.26 69.69
C GLU A 191 10.29 2.12 70.96
N SER A 192 9.59 3.26 70.87
CA SER A 192 9.36 4.13 72.02
C SER A 192 8.58 3.46 73.15
N LEU A 193 7.60 2.60 72.80
CA LEU A 193 6.83 1.82 73.75
C LEU A 193 7.69 0.74 74.42
N GLN A 194 8.51 0.04 73.64
CA GLN A 194 9.46 -0.95 74.18
C GLN A 194 10.42 -0.31 75.19
N ASP A 195 10.97 0.86 74.87
CA ASP A 195 11.83 1.60 75.79
C ASP A 195 11.09 1.97 77.09
N SER A 196 9.85 2.46 76.97
CA SER A 196 9.01 2.79 78.13
C SER A 196 8.69 1.56 79.00
N GLU A 197 8.45 0.41 78.37
CA GLU A 197 8.19 -0.86 79.03
C GLU A 197 9.43 -1.35 79.78
N THR A 198 10.63 -1.29 79.16
CA THR A 198 11.86 -1.68 79.85
C THR A 198 12.16 -0.77 81.05
N LYS A 199 11.88 0.53 80.96
CA LYS A 199 12.05 1.47 82.06
C LYS A 199 11.10 1.16 83.22
N LEU A 200 9.82 0.90 82.94
CA LEU A 200 8.84 0.52 83.95
C LEU A 200 9.17 -0.83 84.60
N LYS A 201 9.63 -1.83 83.83
CA LYS A 201 10.09 -3.11 84.38
C LYS A 201 11.23 -2.93 85.39
N ARG A 202 12.19 -2.06 85.10
CA ARG A 202 13.27 -1.71 86.05
C ARG A 202 12.71 -1.05 87.31
N GLN A 203 11.82 -0.06 87.17
CA GLN A 203 11.18 0.60 88.32
C GLN A 203 10.42 -0.39 89.21
N VAL A 204 9.68 -1.32 88.63
CA VAL A 204 8.99 -2.38 89.37
C VAL A 204 9.98 -3.29 90.10
N GLN A 205 11.11 -3.66 89.46
CA GLN A 205 12.16 -4.44 90.13
C GLN A 205 12.78 -3.69 91.31
N ASP A 206 13.07 -2.39 91.16
CA ASP A 206 13.63 -1.55 92.22
C ASP A 206 12.67 -1.44 93.42
N LEU A 207 11.36 -1.25 93.18
CA LEU A 207 10.34 -1.24 94.23
C LEU A 207 10.25 -2.60 94.95
N VAL A 208 10.33 -3.71 94.21
CA VAL A 208 10.31 -5.06 94.80
C VAL A 208 11.53 -5.30 95.69
N LEU A 209 12.72 -4.87 95.26
CA LEU A 209 13.93 -4.96 96.08
C LEU A 209 13.81 -4.13 97.36
N ARG A 210 13.29 -2.90 97.26
CA ARG A 210 13.09 -2.01 98.41
C ARG A 210 12.05 -2.54 99.39
N GLU A 211 10.97 -3.15 98.89
CA GLU A 211 9.98 -3.85 99.73
C GLU A 211 10.62 -5.02 100.49
N GLN A 212 11.55 -5.75 99.86
CA GLN A 212 12.28 -6.86 100.52
C GLN A 212 13.28 -6.34 101.57
N GLU A 213 14.01 -5.26 101.27
CA GLU A 213 14.93 -4.63 102.23
C GLU A 213 14.21 -4.15 103.50
N LEU A 214 13.06 -3.49 103.34
CA LEU A 214 12.23 -3.04 104.47
C LEU A 214 11.66 -4.21 105.28
N LYS A 215 11.33 -5.33 104.64
CA LYS A 215 10.89 -6.56 105.34
C LYS A 215 12.02 -7.25 106.11
N ASN A 216 13.24 -7.22 105.58
CA ASN A 216 14.41 -7.89 106.18
C ASN A 216 15.04 -7.05 107.30
N ALA A 217 14.77 -5.73 107.35
CA ALA A 217 15.11 -4.89 108.48
C ALA A 217 14.21 -5.25 109.67
N ASP A 218 14.69 -6.15 110.52
CA ASP A 218 14.01 -6.90 111.62
C ASP A 218 13.36 -6.06 112.75
N VAL A 219 12.93 -4.82 112.51
CA VAL A 219 12.21 -3.95 113.46
C VAL A 219 11.01 -3.32 112.75
N VAL A 220 9.86 -4.01 112.80
CA VAL A 220 8.60 -3.51 112.25
C VAL A 220 8.09 -2.32 113.10
N ARG A 221 8.48 -1.10 112.74
CA ARG A 221 7.78 0.10 113.25
C ARG A 221 6.50 0.32 112.42
N PRO A 222 5.42 0.86 113.01
CA PRO A 222 4.19 1.14 112.26
C PRO A 222 4.40 1.98 111.00
N LYS A 223 5.35 2.92 111.04
CA LYS A 223 5.76 3.73 109.88
C LYS A 223 6.37 2.93 108.74
N ASP A 224 7.14 1.88 109.06
CA ASP A 224 7.78 1.02 108.06
C ASP A 224 6.71 0.12 107.38
N MET A 225 5.62 -0.20 108.07
CA MET A 225 4.45 -0.89 107.50
C MET A 225 3.62 0.01 106.57
N GLU A 226 3.41 1.28 106.93
CA GLU A 226 2.76 2.27 106.05
C GLU A 226 3.56 2.49 104.76
N GLU A 227 4.90 2.54 104.85
CA GLU A 227 5.77 2.66 103.68
C GLU A 227 5.69 1.40 102.78
N VAL A 228 5.68 0.20 103.36
CA VAL A 228 5.49 -1.05 102.59
C VAL A 228 4.13 -1.09 101.90
N GLU A 229 3.05 -0.62 102.53
CA GLU A 229 1.74 -0.54 101.89
C GLU A 229 1.70 0.51 100.76
N ALA A 230 2.38 1.64 100.92
CA ALA A 230 2.52 2.64 99.87
C ALA A 230 3.30 2.10 98.66
N LEU A 231 4.44 1.43 98.89
CA LEU A 231 5.24 0.79 97.85
C LEU A 231 4.47 -0.31 97.11
N ARG A 232 3.61 -1.07 97.81
CA ARG A 232 2.73 -2.07 97.17
C ARG A 232 1.71 -1.42 96.24
N LYS A 233 1.07 -0.33 96.66
CA LYS A 233 0.13 0.40 95.81
C LYS A 233 0.82 0.94 94.56
N GLU A 234 1.99 1.57 94.72
CA GLU A 234 2.78 2.07 93.59
C GLU A 234 3.18 0.93 92.64
N ARG A 235 3.64 -0.21 93.18
CA ARG A 235 3.96 -1.39 92.37
C ARG A 235 2.75 -1.88 91.59
N ASP A 236 1.57 -1.97 92.22
CA ASP A 236 0.36 -2.46 91.57
C ASP A 236 -0.10 -1.49 90.46
N GLU A 237 0.02 -0.18 90.67
CA GLU A 237 -0.21 0.85 89.64
C GLU A 237 0.78 0.72 88.46
N LEU A 238 2.07 0.52 88.75
CA LEU A 238 3.08 0.31 87.70
C LEU A 238 2.86 -1.00 86.94
N LEU A 239 2.39 -2.06 87.60
CA LEU A 239 2.04 -3.33 86.97
C LEU A 239 0.84 -3.18 86.01
N GLN A 240 -0.20 -2.45 86.42
CA GLN A 240 -1.32 -2.12 85.53
C GLN A 240 -0.86 -1.32 84.31
N ARG A 241 0.03 -0.35 84.52
CA ARG A 241 0.60 0.45 83.43
C ARG A 241 1.46 -0.40 82.48
N LEU A 242 2.24 -1.34 83.02
CA LEU A 242 2.99 -2.31 82.21
C LEU A 242 2.04 -3.16 81.36
N GLU A 243 1.00 -3.74 81.94
CA GLU A 243 0.04 -4.57 81.21
C GLU A 243 -0.63 -3.80 80.06
N MET A 244 -0.98 -2.53 80.29
CA MET A 244 -1.50 -1.64 79.26
C MET A 244 -0.50 -1.40 78.11
N LEU A 245 0.78 -1.16 78.43
CA LEU A 245 1.83 -0.96 77.43
C LEU A 245 2.14 -2.25 76.67
N THR A 246 2.08 -3.42 77.32
CA THR A 246 2.29 -4.71 76.65
C THR A 246 1.19 -4.96 75.62
N LYS A 247 -0.08 -4.70 75.98
CA LYS A 247 -1.21 -4.77 75.04
C LYS A 247 -1.08 -3.78 73.89
N GLN A 248 -0.65 -2.55 74.16
CA GLN A 248 -0.39 -1.57 73.10
C GLN A 248 0.72 -2.06 72.17
N GLY A 249 1.84 -2.55 72.71
CA GLY A 249 2.95 -3.09 71.91
C GLY A 249 2.54 -4.29 71.04
N GLU A 250 1.68 -5.18 71.55
CA GLU A 250 1.11 -6.27 70.76
C GLU A 250 0.25 -5.77 69.60
N ASN A 251 -0.60 -4.76 69.84
CA ASN A 251 -1.43 -4.16 68.79
C ASN A 251 -0.57 -3.50 67.70
N TYR A 252 0.41 -2.68 68.09
CA TYR A 252 1.35 -2.07 67.14
C TYR A 252 2.18 -3.11 66.39
N GLY A 253 2.56 -4.22 67.02
CA GLY A 253 3.23 -5.34 66.35
C GLY A 253 2.36 -5.98 65.27
N GLN A 254 1.06 -6.15 65.53
CA GLN A 254 0.11 -6.64 64.51
C GLN A 254 -0.09 -5.63 63.38
N GLU A 255 -0.20 -4.34 63.69
CA GLU A 255 -0.32 -3.27 62.70
C GLU A 255 0.93 -3.17 61.81
N LEU A 256 2.12 -3.29 62.39
CA LEU A 256 3.39 -3.32 61.66
C LEU A 256 3.44 -4.50 60.69
N GLN A 257 3.04 -5.69 61.14
CA GLN A 257 2.99 -6.88 60.29
C GLN A 257 1.97 -6.72 59.15
N ALA A 258 0.80 -6.16 59.43
CA ALA A 258 -0.20 -5.86 58.41
C ALA A 258 0.30 -4.81 57.41
N SER A 259 1.04 -3.80 57.87
CA SER A 259 1.66 -2.77 57.03
C SER A 259 2.71 -3.37 56.09
N MET A 260 3.60 -4.22 56.61
CA MET A 260 4.58 -4.95 55.78
C MET A 260 3.92 -5.80 54.69
N GLN A 261 2.81 -6.48 55.01
CA GLN A 261 2.07 -7.26 54.02
C GLN A 261 1.45 -6.37 52.94
N ARG A 262 0.90 -5.21 53.32
CA ARG A 262 0.36 -4.22 52.36
C ARG A 262 1.46 -3.67 51.47
N GLU A 263 2.63 -3.32 52.01
CA GLU A 263 3.77 -2.86 51.20
C GLU A 263 4.19 -3.92 50.19
N ALA A 264 4.33 -5.19 50.61
CA ALA A 264 4.67 -6.28 49.71
C ALA A 264 3.63 -6.48 48.59
N GLN A 265 2.34 -6.35 48.90
CA GLN A 265 1.26 -6.42 47.92
C GLN A 265 1.30 -5.25 46.93
N LEU A 266 1.50 -4.02 47.41
CA LEU A 266 1.62 -2.83 46.57
C LEU A 266 2.85 -2.92 45.66
N GLN A 267 3.98 -3.43 46.17
CA GLN A 267 5.18 -3.63 45.39
C GLN A 267 4.95 -4.66 44.28
N ALA A 268 4.33 -5.80 44.60
CA ALA A 268 3.99 -6.81 43.58
C ALA A 268 3.01 -6.28 42.52
N ALA A 269 2.04 -5.45 42.93
CA ALA A 269 1.13 -4.79 42.00
C ALA A 269 1.86 -3.79 41.09
N LEU A 270 2.83 -3.05 41.63
CA LEU A 270 3.67 -2.14 40.87
C LEU A 270 4.50 -2.90 39.84
N ASP A 271 5.17 -3.98 40.24
CA ASP A 271 5.99 -4.81 39.36
C ASP A 271 5.14 -5.37 38.19
N ASN A 272 3.96 -5.94 38.49
CA ASN A 272 3.04 -6.43 37.45
C ASN A 272 2.54 -5.30 36.53
N SER A 273 2.24 -4.11 37.08
CA SER A 273 1.88 -2.94 36.26
C SER A 273 3.02 -2.52 35.32
N THR A 274 4.28 -2.57 35.77
CA THR A 274 5.44 -2.26 34.93
C THR A 274 5.64 -3.28 33.81
N GLU A 275 5.40 -4.56 34.07
CA GLU A 275 5.40 -5.61 33.04
C GLU A 275 4.33 -5.35 31.98
N GLN A 276 3.09 -5.07 32.40
CA GLN A 276 1.99 -4.75 31.49
C GLN A 276 2.27 -3.51 30.62
N MET A 277 2.90 -2.47 31.19
CA MET A 277 3.31 -1.31 30.41
C MET A 277 4.39 -1.65 29.39
N ALA A 278 5.37 -2.49 29.75
CA ALA A 278 6.39 -2.94 28.80
C ALA A 278 5.76 -3.72 27.63
N GLU A 279 4.78 -4.58 27.90
CA GLU A 279 4.02 -5.29 26.87
C GLU A 279 3.23 -4.34 25.96
N LEU A 280 2.54 -3.34 26.54
CA LEU A 280 1.82 -2.33 25.76
C LEU A 280 2.76 -1.50 24.88
N VAL A 281 3.94 -1.15 25.37
CA VAL A 281 4.98 -0.46 24.59
C VAL A 281 5.45 -1.33 23.44
N CYS A 282 5.73 -2.62 23.68
CA CYS A 282 6.11 -3.55 22.61
C CYS A 282 5.00 -3.65 21.54
N ALA A 283 3.75 -3.85 21.96
CA ALA A 283 2.60 -3.92 21.05
C ALA A 283 2.43 -2.63 20.23
N LEU A 284 2.63 -1.45 20.82
CA LEU A 284 2.63 -0.17 20.11
C LEU A 284 3.75 -0.08 19.07
N THR A 285 4.97 -0.50 19.43
CA THR A 285 6.10 -0.48 18.48
C THR A 285 5.86 -1.42 17.29
N GLU A 286 5.30 -2.60 17.54
CA GLU A 286 4.92 -3.53 16.47
C GLU A 286 3.79 -2.96 15.59
N SER A 287 2.79 -2.32 16.20
CA SER A 287 1.70 -1.66 15.48
C SER A 287 2.23 -0.58 14.54
N ARG A 288 3.14 0.27 15.01
CA ARG A 288 3.78 1.32 14.19
C ARG A 288 4.63 0.76 13.06
N ALA A 289 5.35 -0.34 13.31
CA ALA A 289 6.12 -1.00 12.26
C ALA A 289 5.22 -1.52 11.14
N ARG A 290 4.07 -2.13 11.50
CA ARG A 290 3.05 -2.57 10.54
C ARG A 290 2.42 -1.41 9.80
N GLU A 291 2.13 -0.30 10.47
CA GLU A 291 1.61 0.91 9.83
C GLU A 291 2.58 1.46 8.77
N ALA A 292 3.88 1.56 9.10
CA ALA A 292 4.90 1.98 8.16
C ALA A 292 5.01 1.04 6.95
N GLU A 293 4.87 -0.27 7.16
CA GLU A 293 4.83 -1.25 6.07
C GLU A 293 3.61 -1.04 5.16
N LEU A 294 2.41 -0.87 5.75
CA LEU A 294 1.18 -0.62 5.00
C LEU A 294 1.24 0.70 4.21
N GLN A 295 1.80 1.76 4.80
CA GLN A 295 2.05 3.02 4.09
C GLN A 295 3.02 2.83 2.91
N GLY A 296 4.08 2.04 3.11
CA GLY A 296 5.00 1.66 2.04
C GLY A 296 4.28 0.91 0.91
N GLN A 297 3.45 -0.09 1.24
CA GLN A 297 2.65 -0.83 0.27
C GLN A 297 1.66 0.08 -0.48
N LEU A 298 1.02 1.03 0.21
CA LEU A 298 0.12 2.02 -0.39
C LEU A 298 0.84 2.89 -1.42
N SER A 299 2.03 3.40 -1.07
CA SER A 299 2.83 4.22 -1.98
C SER A 299 3.28 3.45 -3.23
N ALA A 300 3.69 2.20 -3.06
CA ALA A 300 4.08 1.33 -4.17
C ALA A 300 2.87 0.96 -5.06
N ALA A 301 1.68 0.81 -4.46
CA ALA A 301 0.45 0.59 -5.22
C ALA A 301 0.09 1.82 -6.07
N LEU A 302 0.15 3.03 -5.51
CA LEU A 302 -0.11 4.28 -6.25
C LEU A 302 0.84 4.44 -7.45
N GLN A 303 2.13 4.16 -7.28
CA GLN A 303 3.09 4.22 -8.39
C GLN A 303 2.76 3.22 -9.51
N ARG A 304 2.29 2.01 -9.16
CA ARG A 304 1.85 1.03 -10.15
C ARG A 304 0.56 1.45 -10.85
N GLU A 305 -0.37 2.07 -10.12
CA GLU A 305 -1.59 2.64 -10.70
C GLU A 305 -1.26 3.70 -11.75
N GLU A 306 -0.37 4.63 -11.41
CA GLU A 306 0.09 5.68 -12.33
C GLU A 306 0.73 5.09 -13.59
N ALA A 307 1.59 4.08 -13.45
CA ALA A 307 2.19 3.39 -14.59
C ALA A 307 1.14 2.73 -15.50
N VAL A 308 0.18 2.00 -14.92
CA VAL A 308 -0.90 1.36 -15.69
C VAL A 308 -1.81 2.40 -16.36
N GLN A 309 -2.06 3.55 -15.72
CA GLN A 309 -2.82 4.64 -16.32
C GLN A 309 -2.12 5.23 -17.54
N LEU A 310 -0.80 5.39 -17.50
CA LEU A 310 0.01 5.81 -18.64
C LEU A 310 -0.08 4.80 -19.79
N ASP A 311 0.13 3.51 -19.52
CA ASP A 311 0.02 2.44 -20.52
C ASP A 311 -1.37 2.40 -21.16
N LEU A 312 -2.42 2.65 -20.37
CA LEU A 312 -3.79 2.69 -20.84
C LEU A 312 -4.05 3.91 -21.73
N ALA A 313 -3.48 5.07 -21.40
CA ALA A 313 -3.55 6.26 -22.24
C ALA A 313 -2.81 6.06 -23.57
N GLU A 314 -1.61 5.48 -23.55
CA GLU A 314 -0.87 5.13 -24.77
C GLU A 314 -1.64 4.16 -25.66
N SER A 315 -2.25 3.13 -25.06
CA SER A 315 -3.04 2.14 -25.80
C SER A 315 -4.27 2.77 -26.48
N ARG A 316 -4.95 3.71 -25.80
CA ARG A 316 -6.05 4.50 -26.39
C ARG A 316 -5.58 5.37 -27.55
N ASN A 317 -4.41 5.98 -27.43
CA ASN A 317 -3.86 6.80 -28.52
C ASN A 317 -3.54 5.95 -29.74
N ARG A 318 -2.97 4.75 -29.55
CA ARG A 318 -2.72 3.79 -30.65
C ARG A 318 -4.04 3.31 -31.29
N GLU A 319 -5.07 3.06 -30.49
CA GLU A 319 -6.41 2.71 -30.99
C GLU A 319 -6.98 3.82 -31.88
N ASN A 320 -6.93 5.09 -31.42
CA ASN A 320 -7.41 6.23 -32.20
C ASN A 320 -6.62 6.41 -33.51
N GLN A 321 -5.30 6.21 -33.48
CA GLN A 321 -4.46 6.28 -34.68
C GLN A 321 -4.87 5.23 -35.71
N LEU A 322 -5.01 3.96 -35.29
CA LEU A 322 -5.43 2.89 -36.19
C LEU A 322 -6.84 3.07 -36.71
N GLN A 323 -7.76 3.63 -35.92
CA GLN A 323 -9.09 4.00 -36.39
C GLN A 323 -9.00 5.04 -37.51
N SER A 324 -8.20 6.10 -37.34
CA SER A 324 -8.01 7.11 -38.38
C SER A 324 -7.36 6.54 -39.66
N GLU A 325 -6.38 5.65 -39.52
CA GLU A 325 -5.75 4.96 -40.65
C GLU A 325 -6.74 4.06 -41.40
N LEU A 326 -7.64 3.39 -40.67
CA LEU A 326 -8.69 2.53 -41.23
C LEU A 326 -9.75 3.35 -41.97
N GLU A 327 -10.15 4.50 -41.43
CA GLU A 327 -11.05 5.45 -42.10
C GLU A 327 -10.43 6.01 -43.38
N GLU A 328 -9.15 6.41 -43.34
CA GLU A 328 -8.43 6.90 -44.52
C GLU A 328 -8.31 5.83 -45.61
N GLN A 329 -8.00 4.59 -45.24
CA GLN A 329 -7.95 3.47 -46.19
C GLN A 329 -9.32 3.16 -46.78
N ALA A 330 -10.39 3.18 -45.98
CA ALA A 330 -11.76 2.99 -46.46
C ALA A 330 -12.14 4.08 -47.47
N GLN A 331 -11.76 5.34 -47.23
CA GLN A 331 -11.99 6.43 -48.17
C GLN A 331 -11.22 6.24 -49.47
N ARG A 332 -9.93 5.91 -49.40
CA ARG A 332 -9.12 5.63 -50.60
C ARG A 332 -9.70 4.50 -51.44
N LEU A 333 -10.28 3.49 -50.80
CA LEU A 333 -10.95 2.39 -51.48
C LEU A 333 -12.24 2.84 -52.17
N ALA A 334 -13.05 3.66 -51.51
CA ALA A 334 -14.25 4.24 -52.10
C ALA A 334 -13.90 5.08 -53.33
N ASP A 335 -12.86 5.91 -53.24
CA ASP A 335 -12.39 6.74 -54.35
C ASP A 335 -11.89 5.86 -55.52
N ALA A 336 -11.12 4.81 -55.25
CA ALA A 336 -10.64 3.88 -56.26
C ALA A 336 -11.77 3.12 -56.98
N LEU A 337 -12.78 2.66 -56.24
CA LEU A 337 -13.98 2.03 -56.81
C LEU A 337 -14.75 3.01 -57.71
N SER A 338 -14.91 4.25 -57.27
CA SER A 338 -15.57 5.29 -58.08
C SER A 338 -14.80 5.58 -59.39
N ALA A 339 -13.47 5.57 -59.34
CA ALA A 339 -12.64 5.74 -60.52
C ALA A 339 -12.75 4.54 -61.48
N GLN A 340 -12.86 3.32 -60.93
CA GLN A 340 -13.08 2.12 -61.73
C GLN A 340 -14.44 2.14 -62.43
N GLU A 341 -15.51 2.57 -61.75
CA GLU A 341 -16.83 2.75 -62.35
C GLU A 341 -16.79 3.76 -63.51
N GLN A 342 -16.12 4.91 -63.32
CA GLN A 342 -15.95 5.91 -64.38
C GLN A 342 -15.15 5.37 -65.58
N LEU A 343 -14.13 4.55 -65.34
CA LEU A 343 -13.37 3.91 -66.41
C LEU A 343 -14.22 2.87 -67.16
N ALA A 344 -15.03 2.09 -66.46
CA ALA A 344 -15.96 1.15 -67.07
C ALA A 344 -16.99 1.86 -67.96
N GLU A 345 -17.59 2.96 -67.49
CA GLU A 345 -18.52 3.77 -68.30
C GLU A 345 -17.84 4.35 -69.55
N ARG A 346 -16.60 4.85 -69.42
CA ARG A 346 -15.82 5.34 -70.56
C ARG A 346 -15.54 4.22 -71.56
N LEU A 347 -15.23 3.02 -71.09
CA LEU A 347 -14.96 1.86 -71.93
C LEU A 347 -16.22 1.46 -72.71
N ASP A 348 -17.38 1.37 -72.05
CA ASP A 348 -18.67 1.13 -72.69
C ASP A 348 -19.00 2.19 -73.75
N GLU A 349 -18.77 3.46 -73.45
CA GLU A 349 -18.96 4.56 -74.39
C GLU A 349 -18.03 4.44 -75.61
N THR A 350 -16.77 4.05 -75.41
CA THR A 350 -15.84 3.80 -76.52
C THR A 350 -16.24 2.59 -77.36
N LEU A 351 -16.76 1.51 -76.74
CA LEU A 351 -17.29 0.35 -77.46
C LEU A 351 -18.53 0.71 -78.27
N ARG A 352 -19.44 1.53 -77.73
CA ARG A 352 -20.58 2.08 -78.50
C ARG A 352 -20.10 2.90 -79.69
N LYS A 353 -19.12 3.78 -79.51
CA LYS A 353 -18.54 4.55 -80.63
C LYS A 353 -17.83 3.66 -81.65
N ALA A 354 -17.11 2.63 -81.22
CA ALA A 354 -16.45 1.70 -82.12
C ALA A 354 -17.48 0.90 -82.94
N THR A 355 -18.56 0.45 -82.31
CA THR A 355 -19.65 -0.28 -83.00
C THR A 355 -20.40 0.60 -84.00
N THR A 356 -20.66 1.89 -83.70
CA THR A 356 -21.26 2.81 -84.67
C THR A 356 -20.34 3.07 -85.86
N VAL A 357 -19.05 3.31 -85.63
CA VAL A 357 -18.06 3.46 -86.70
C VAL A 357 -17.97 2.19 -87.55
N ALA A 358 -17.95 1.00 -86.94
CA ALA A 358 -17.96 -0.26 -87.66
C ALA A 358 -19.22 -0.39 -88.53
N ALA A 359 -20.40 -0.03 -88.01
CA ALA A 359 -21.64 -0.04 -88.78
C ALA A 359 -21.58 0.93 -89.98
N ASP A 360 -21.05 2.14 -89.79
CA ASP A 360 -20.93 3.12 -90.87
C ASP A 360 -19.89 2.72 -91.92
N LEU A 361 -18.78 2.09 -91.53
CA LEU A 361 -17.82 1.48 -92.45
C LEU A 361 -18.47 0.36 -93.28
N THR A 362 -19.32 -0.48 -92.68
CA THR A 362 -20.05 -1.50 -93.45
C THR A 362 -21.05 -0.90 -94.43
N LYS A 363 -21.74 0.20 -94.07
CA LYS A 363 -22.62 0.93 -94.98
C LYS A 363 -21.82 1.57 -96.13
N SER A 364 -20.70 2.22 -95.81
CA SER A 364 -19.80 2.82 -96.79
C SER A 364 -19.27 1.77 -97.78
N ARG A 365 -18.82 0.60 -97.28
CA ARG A 365 -18.39 -0.52 -98.12
C ARG A 365 -19.52 -1.07 -99.00
N LYS A 366 -20.75 -1.17 -98.49
CA LYS A 366 -21.91 -1.56 -99.31
C LYS A 366 -22.19 -0.53 -100.42
N HIS A 367 -22.08 0.76 -100.11
CA HIS A 367 -22.24 1.83 -101.09
C HIS A 367 -21.13 1.80 -102.15
N GLU A 368 -19.88 1.59 -101.74
CA GLU A 368 -18.75 1.42 -102.66
C GLU A 368 -18.95 0.21 -103.59
N VAL A 369 -19.41 -0.93 -103.06
CA VAL A 369 -19.75 -2.11 -103.87
C VAL A 369 -20.88 -1.80 -104.86
N ALA A 370 -21.89 -1.01 -104.45
CA ALA A 370 -22.96 -0.58 -105.35
C ALA A 370 -22.42 0.33 -106.47
N LEU A 371 -21.58 1.32 -106.15
CA LEU A 371 -20.92 2.17 -107.15
C LEU A 371 -20.03 1.37 -108.10
N MET A 372 -19.28 0.39 -107.60
CA MET A 372 -18.49 -0.52 -108.43
C MET A 372 -19.36 -1.36 -109.36
N LYS A 373 -20.53 -1.80 -108.90
CA LYS A 373 -21.51 -2.51 -109.71
C LYS A 373 -22.10 -1.61 -110.80
N ASP A 374 -22.40 -0.36 -110.47
CA ASP A 374 -22.93 0.64 -111.42
C ASP A 374 -21.87 1.05 -112.44
N LEU A 375 -20.62 1.24 -112.02
CA LEU A 375 -19.46 1.46 -112.90
C LEU A 375 -19.26 0.28 -113.84
N LYS A 376 -19.31 -0.95 -113.33
CA LYS A 376 -19.23 -2.14 -114.17
C LYS A 376 -20.37 -2.19 -115.19
N ALA A 377 -21.61 -1.94 -114.77
CA ALA A 377 -22.76 -1.87 -115.67
C ALA A 377 -22.63 -0.75 -116.71
N SER A 378 -22.00 0.38 -116.36
CA SER A 378 -21.68 1.47 -117.28
C SER A 378 -20.60 1.08 -118.29
N LEU A 379 -19.55 0.39 -117.85
CA LEU A 379 -18.50 -0.13 -118.74
C LEU A 379 -19.04 -1.18 -119.70
N ASP A 380 -19.85 -2.12 -119.20
CA ASP A 380 -20.52 -3.13 -120.03
C ASP A 380 -21.43 -2.45 -121.08
N ARG A 381 -22.13 -1.36 -120.72
CA ARG A 381 -22.90 -0.54 -121.68
C ARG A 381 -22.01 0.20 -122.67
N GLU A 382 -20.89 0.75 -122.25
CA GLU A 382 -19.92 1.36 -123.17
C GLU A 382 -19.33 0.34 -124.14
N GLU A 383 -19.06 -0.90 -123.69
CA GLU A 383 -18.66 -2.00 -124.57
C GLU A 383 -19.75 -2.34 -125.57
N ILE A 384 -21.01 -2.46 -125.14
CA ILE A 384 -22.16 -2.66 -126.05
C ILE A 384 -22.26 -1.51 -127.06
N LEU A 385 -22.14 -0.25 -126.63
CA LEU A 385 -22.15 0.91 -127.53
C LEU A 385 -20.96 0.93 -128.49
N LYS A 386 -19.78 0.45 -128.06
CA LYS A 386 -18.61 0.27 -128.94
C LYS A 386 -18.85 -0.83 -129.95
N GLU A 387 -19.44 -1.96 -129.55
CA GLU A 387 -19.84 -3.04 -130.47
C GLU A 387 -20.91 -2.56 -131.47
N GLU A 388 -21.88 -1.74 -131.04
CA GLU A 388 -22.87 -1.11 -131.91
C GLU A 388 -22.23 -0.09 -132.87
N LEU A 389 -21.26 0.71 -132.41
CA LEU A 389 -20.50 1.64 -133.26
C LEU A 389 -19.58 0.90 -134.24
N GLU A 390 -18.97 -0.23 -133.84
CA GLU A 390 -18.23 -1.10 -134.75
C GLU A 390 -19.16 -1.77 -135.78
N ALA A 391 -20.40 -2.10 -135.41
CA ALA A 391 -21.41 -2.60 -136.34
C ALA A 391 -21.85 -1.52 -137.36
N VAL A 392 -21.87 -0.24 -136.98
CA VAL A 392 -22.13 0.91 -137.87
C VAL A 392 -20.91 1.29 -138.71
N ALA A 393 -19.69 1.05 -138.20
CA ALA A 393 -18.43 1.37 -138.87
C ALA A 393 -17.93 0.29 -139.82
N ARG A 394 -18.61 -0.85 -139.97
CA ARG A 394 -18.33 -1.82 -141.06
C ARG A 394 -18.60 -1.16 -142.41
N PRO A 395 -17.56 -0.89 -143.22
CA PRO A 395 -17.75 -0.31 -144.53
C PRO A 395 -17.83 -1.42 -145.58
N VAL A 396 -18.65 -1.13 -146.60
CA VAL A 396 -18.65 -1.76 -147.93
C VAL A 396 -19.22 -3.21 -147.89
N SER A 397 -20.02 -3.64 -148.84
CA SER A 397 -19.82 -3.53 -150.28
C SER A 397 -20.99 -4.08 -151.06
#